data_AF-A0A2G2UUX0-F1
#
_entry.id   AF-A0A2G2UUX0-F1
#
_cell.length_a   1.000
_cell.length_b   1.000
_cell.length_c   1.000
_cell.angle_alpha   90.00
_cell.angle_beta   90.00
_cell.angle_gamma   90.00
#
_symmetry.space_group_name_H-M   'P 1'
#
loop_
_entity.id
_entity.type
_entity.pdbx_description
1 polymer ?
#
loop_
_entity_poly.entity_id
_entity_poly.type
_entity_poly.pdbx_seq_one_letter_code
_entity_poly.pdbx_strand_id
1 'polypeptide(L)'
;MFEDLLPYRNDVRCPARGFYTYDAFIEAAKAFPAFGNSGNETMRTREIAAFFAQTGHETTGGWPAAPGGEYAWGYCFISEISPPSPYCDPNYPCRGKYYGRGPIQLSWNYNYLRCGKDLGLGEDLLDNPDLLATDPVLSFKSAIWFWMTAQPPKPSCHEVIIDEWKPSANDVNAGRLPGYGLTTNIINGGIECGHAWLQS
;
A
#
# COMPACT_ATOMS: atom_id res chain seq x y z
N MET A 1 20.33 -2.13 1.12
CA MET A 1 19.06 -2.12 1.88
C MET A 1 17.84 -2.36 0.99
N PHE A 2 17.49 -1.50 0.01
CA PHE A 2 16.32 -1.74 -0.86
C PHE A 2 16.40 -3.06 -1.65
N GLU A 3 17.56 -3.32 -2.27
CA GLU A 3 17.79 -4.60 -2.99
C GLU A 3 17.75 -5.81 -2.06
N ASP A 4 18.19 -5.65 -0.80
CA ASP A 4 18.19 -6.73 0.20
C ASP A 4 16.78 -7.00 0.74
N LEU A 5 15.92 -5.97 0.79
CA LEU A 5 14.51 -6.08 1.20
C LEU A 5 13.66 -6.73 0.11
N LEU A 6 13.98 -6.49 -1.17
CA LEU A 6 13.21 -6.95 -2.32
C LEU A 6 14.06 -7.78 -3.30
N PRO A 7 14.69 -8.89 -2.85
CA PRO A 7 15.73 -9.58 -3.62
C PRO A 7 15.19 -10.32 -4.85
N TYR A 8 13.93 -10.78 -4.83
CA TYR A 8 13.34 -11.55 -5.94
C TYR A 8 12.38 -10.76 -6.84
N ARG A 9 12.17 -9.46 -6.60
CA ARG A 9 11.21 -8.66 -7.42
C ARG A 9 11.52 -8.64 -8.92
N ASN A 10 12.80 -8.82 -9.28
CA ASN A 10 13.30 -8.85 -10.65
C ASN A 10 13.51 -10.27 -11.19
N ASP A 11 13.09 -11.30 -10.44
CA ASP A 11 13.14 -12.68 -10.91
C ASP A 11 12.28 -12.85 -12.17
N VAL A 12 12.68 -13.76 -13.06
CA VAL A 12 11.98 -14.03 -14.32
C VAL A 12 10.53 -14.51 -14.13
N ARG A 13 10.20 -15.03 -12.93
CA ARG A 13 8.84 -15.45 -12.55
C ARG A 13 7.93 -14.27 -12.20
N CYS A 14 8.49 -13.10 -11.93
CA CYS A 14 7.73 -11.92 -11.54
C CYS A 14 7.29 -11.11 -12.75
N PRO A 15 5.96 -10.90 -12.95
CA PRO A 15 5.47 -10.02 -14.01
C PRO A 15 5.96 -8.58 -13.86
N ALA A 16 6.26 -8.13 -12.63
CA ALA A 16 6.77 -6.79 -12.33
C ALA A 16 8.27 -6.61 -12.59
N ARG A 17 8.99 -7.62 -13.11
CA ARG A 17 10.45 -7.56 -13.25
C ARG A 17 10.90 -6.29 -13.98
N GLY A 18 11.82 -5.54 -13.37
CA GLY A 18 12.36 -4.30 -13.91
C GLY A 18 11.49 -3.05 -13.70
N PHE A 19 10.27 -3.18 -13.17
CA PHE A 19 9.37 -2.03 -12.96
C PHE A 19 9.73 -1.25 -11.68
N TYR A 20 9.82 -1.95 -10.54
CA TYR A 20 10.08 -1.30 -9.25
C TYR A 20 11.57 -1.06 -9.02
N THR A 21 12.00 0.19 -9.19
CA THR A 21 13.39 0.61 -8.99
C THR A 21 13.56 1.41 -7.71
N TYR A 22 14.77 1.38 -7.15
CA TYR A 22 15.14 2.22 -6.01
C TYR A 22 14.99 3.71 -6.34
N ASP A 23 15.41 4.12 -7.54
CA ASP A 23 15.32 5.51 -7.99
C ASP A 23 13.87 5.99 -8.06
N ALA A 24 12.94 5.14 -8.54
CA ALA A 24 11.52 5.48 -8.58
C ALA A 24 10.94 5.63 -7.16
N PHE A 25 11.32 4.73 -6.24
CA PHE A 25 10.92 4.82 -4.84
C PHE A 25 11.42 6.11 -4.18
N ILE A 26 12.70 6.45 -4.34
CA ILE A 26 13.29 7.66 -3.78
C ILE A 26 12.67 8.92 -4.39
N GLU A 27 12.45 8.94 -5.71
CA GLU A 27 11.79 10.06 -6.37
C GLU A 27 10.35 10.26 -5.89
N ALA A 28 9.61 9.17 -5.69
CA ALA A 28 8.28 9.23 -5.09
C ALA A 28 8.31 9.74 -3.65
N ALA A 29 9.23 9.24 -2.81
CA ALA A 29 9.36 9.61 -1.41
C ALA A 29 9.66 11.11 -1.21
N LYS A 30 10.35 11.77 -2.15
CA LYS A 30 10.57 13.23 -2.10
C LYS A 30 9.29 14.05 -2.08
N ALA A 31 8.18 13.53 -2.62
CA ALA A 31 6.88 14.20 -2.56
C ALA A 31 6.24 14.16 -1.16
N PHE A 32 6.77 13.32 -0.26
CA PHE A 32 6.24 13.08 1.09
C PHE A 32 7.35 13.23 2.13
N PRO A 33 7.81 14.46 2.43
CA PRO A 33 9.02 14.70 3.23
C PRO A 33 8.98 14.19 4.67
N ALA A 34 7.80 13.85 5.20
CA ALA A 34 7.61 13.23 6.51
C ALA A 34 7.78 11.70 6.49
N PHE A 35 7.55 11.06 5.34
CA PHE A 35 7.64 9.60 5.19
C PHE A 35 9.07 9.10 5.42
N GLY A 36 9.26 8.23 6.41
CA GLY A 36 10.58 7.73 6.82
C GLY A 36 11.47 8.78 7.48
N ASN A 37 10.91 9.96 7.83
CA ASN A 37 11.66 11.09 8.35
C ASN A 37 11.01 11.77 9.58
N SER A 38 9.91 11.21 10.08
CA SER A 38 9.27 11.64 11.34
C SER A 38 9.78 10.86 12.55
N GLY A 39 9.78 11.49 13.72
CA GLY A 39 10.20 10.85 14.97
C GLY A 39 11.69 10.52 15.07
N ASN A 40 12.03 9.55 15.93
CA ASN A 40 13.40 9.07 16.15
C ASN A 40 13.83 8.00 15.12
N GLU A 41 15.11 7.63 15.12
CA GLU A 41 15.68 6.66 14.16
C GLU A 41 14.95 5.30 14.15
N THR A 42 14.55 4.80 15.32
CA THR A 42 13.77 3.57 15.44
C THR A 42 12.41 3.69 14.75
N MET A 43 11.70 4.81 14.93
CA MET A 43 10.41 5.08 14.29
C MET A 43 10.55 5.18 12.77
N ARG A 44 11.55 5.91 12.28
CA ARG A 44 11.85 6.03 10.84
C ARG A 44 12.14 4.67 10.20
N THR A 45 12.97 3.87 10.87
CA THR A 45 13.32 2.51 10.41
C THR A 45 12.09 1.61 10.41
N ARG A 46 11.28 1.66 11.48
CA ARG A 46 10.04 0.90 11.60
C ARG A 46 9.02 1.28 10.53
N GLU A 47 8.89 2.57 10.22
CA GLU A 47 7.99 3.03 9.17
C GLU A 47 8.37 2.46 7.80
N ILE A 48 9.64 2.57 7.41
CA ILE A 48 10.11 2.02 6.14
C ILE A 48 9.91 0.50 6.10
N ALA A 49 10.24 -0.21 7.19
CA ALA A 49 10.03 -1.65 7.28
C ALA A 49 8.54 -2.03 7.18
N ALA A 50 7.66 -1.32 7.87
CA ALA A 50 6.23 -1.58 7.86
C ALA A 50 5.61 -1.28 6.48
N PHE A 51 6.00 -0.17 5.85
CA PHE A 51 5.56 0.17 4.50
C PHE A 51 5.93 -0.93 3.49
N PHE A 52 7.20 -1.36 3.49
CA PHE A 52 7.65 -2.42 2.58
C PHE A 52 7.06 -3.79 2.91
N ALA A 53 6.80 -4.08 4.19
CA ALA A 53 6.13 -5.33 4.57
C ALA A 53 4.68 -5.37 4.08
N GLN A 54 3.90 -4.30 4.27
CA GLN A 54 2.52 -4.23 3.79
C GLN A 54 2.46 -4.27 2.27
N THR A 55 3.20 -3.38 1.60
CA THR A 55 3.21 -3.33 0.12
C THR A 55 3.83 -4.58 -0.50
N GLY A 56 4.78 -5.22 0.19
CA GLY A 56 5.33 -6.51 -0.20
C GLY A 56 4.30 -7.63 -0.13
N HIS A 57 3.42 -7.63 0.87
CA HIS A 57 2.29 -8.56 0.95
C HIS A 57 1.32 -8.37 -0.22
N GLU A 58 0.89 -7.13 -0.47
CA GLU A 58 -0.04 -6.76 -1.56
C GLU A 58 0.45 -7.18 -2.96
N THR A 59 1.76 -7.31 -3.13
CA THR A 59 2.40 -7.59 -4.43
C THR A 59 3.19 -8.90 -4.43
N THR A 60 2.97 -9.76 -3.43
CA THR A 60 3.81 -10.94 -3.21
C THR A 60 3.66 -11.97 -4.34
N GLY A 61 4.78 -12.54 -4.75
CA GLY A 61 4.83 -13.78 -5.53
C GLY A 61 5.34 -14.97 -4.72
N GLY A 62 5.37 -14.85 -3.38
CA GLY A 62 5.92 -15.86 -2.48
C GLY A 62 5.04 -17.10 -2.35
N TRP A 63 5.69 -18.23 -2.07
CA TRP A 63 5.04 -19.50 -1.73
C TRP A 63 5.86 -20.23 -0.65
N PRO A 64 5.33 -21.23 0.05
CA PRO A 64 5.98 -21.84 1.21
C PRO A 64 7.40 -22.40 0.98
N ALA A 65 7.71 -22.78 -0.26
CA ALA A 65 9.02 -23.31 -0.66
C ALA A 65 9.79 -22.38 -1.61
N ALA A 66 9.49 -21.08 -1.58
CA ALA A 66 10.15 -20.11 -2.45
C ALA A 66 11.63 -19.96 -2.08
N PRO A 67 12.53 -19.80 -3.06
CA PRO A 67 13.93 -19.47 -2.79
C PRO A 67 14.03 -18.24 -1.88
N GLY A 68 14.82 -18.31 -0.81
CA GLY A 68 14.92 -17.24 0.19
C GLY A 68 13.72 -17.11 1.14
N GLY A 69 12.72 -17.99 1.03
CA GLY A 69 11.50 -17.95 1.85
C GLY A 69 10.39 -17.09 1.24
N GLU A 70 9.14 -17.33 1.65
CA GLU A 70 7.96 -16.66 1.08
C GLU A 70 7.99 -15.13 1.18
N TYR A 71 8.59 -14.58 2.24
CA TYR A 71 8.64 -13.12 2.47
C TYR A 71 9.68 -12.39 1.61
N ALA A 72 10.56 -13.11 0.91
CA ALA A 72 11.57 -12.50 0.03
C ALA A 72 11.01 -12.09 -1.35
N TRP A 73 9.73 -12.35 -1.58
CA TRP A 73 9.04 -12.27 -2.88
C TRP A 73 8.04 -11.13 -3.01
N GLY A 74 8.14 -10.11 -2.14
CA GLY A 74 7.38 -8.87 -2.33
C GLY A 74 7.73 -8.17 -3.64
N TYR A 75 6.81 -7.32 -4.13
CA TYR A 75 6.99 -6.53 -5.35
C TYR A 75 7.10 -7.37 -6.64
N CYS A 76 6.51 -8.57 -6.65
CA CYS A 76 6.50 -9.46 -7.80
C CYS A 76 5.40 -9.12 -8.82
N PHE A 77 4.28 -8.56 -8.35
CA PHE A 77 3.15 -8.13 -9.18
C PHE A 77 2.96 -6.61 -9.18
N ILE A 78 2.38 -6.11 -10.28
CA ILE A 78 1.99 -4.69 -10.42
C ILE A 78 0.47 -4.54 -10.34
N SER A 79 -0.27 -5.42 -11.02
CA SER A 79 -1.73 -5.37 -11.10
C SER A 79 -2.35 -6.61 -10.45
N GLU A 80 -3.54 -6.43 -9.92
CA GLU A 80 -4.36 -7.47 -9.33
C GLU A 80 -4.56 -8.64 -10.32
N ILE A 81 -4.45 -9.86 -9.80
CA ILE A 81 -4.62 -11.07 -10.59
C ILE A 81 -6.11 -11.41 -10.63
N SER A 82 -6.66 -11.52 -11.84
CA SER A 82 -8.06 -11.95 -12.08
C SER A 82 -9.10 -11.11 -11.30
N PRO A 83 -9.16 -9.79 -11.51
CA PRO A 83 -10.04 -8.92 -10.75
C PRO A 83 -11.53 -9.30 -10.93
N PRO A 84 -12.30 -9.46 -9.84
CA PRO A 84 -13.68 -9.93 -9.88
C PRO A 84 -14.69 -8.85 -10.31
N SER A 85 -14.27 -7.58 -10.37
CA SER A 85 -15.12 -6.41 -10.58
C SER A 85 -14.33 -5.26 -11.22
N PRO A 86 -15.00 -4.28 -11.85
CA PRO A 86 -14.35 -3.01 -12.22
C PRO A 86 -14.04 -2.10 -11.01
N TYR A 87 -14.48 -2.45 -9.79
CA TYR A 87 -14.28 -1.66 -8.57
C TYR A 87 -14.81 -0.23 -8.69
N CYS A 88 -16.08 -0.13 -9.09
CA CYS A 88 -16.78 1.16 -9.19
C CYS A 88 -17.82 1.29 -8.09
N ASP A 89 -17.63 2.27 -7.21
CA ASP A 89 -18.68 2.77 -6.34
C ASP A 89 -19.59 3.71 -7.16
N PRO A 90 -20.93 3.54 -7.10
CA PRO A 90 -21.87 4.31 -7.91
C PRO A 90 -21.95 5.80 -7.52
N ASN A 91 -21.46 6.20 -6.35
CA ASN A 91 -21.44 7.59 -5.91
C ASN A 91 -20.30 8.42 -6.52
N TYR A 92 -19.41 7.78 -7.29
CA TYR A 92 -18.25 8.41 -7.89
C TYR A 92 -18.22 8.13 -9.41
N PRO A 93 -17.65 9.03 -10.24
CA PRO A 93 -17.50 8.75 -11.66
C PRO A 93 -16.76 7.43 -11.89
N CYS A 94 -17.27 6.61 -12.80
CA CYS A 94 -16.70 5.32 -13.18
C CYS A 94 -16.47 5.33 -14.68
N ARG A 95 -15.24 5.63 -15.11
CA ARG A 95 -14.85 5.76 -16.52
C ARG A 95 -13.84 4.70 -16.97
N GLY A 96 -13.36 3.88 -16.03
CA GLY A 96 -12.38 2.82 -16.27
C GLY A 96 -12.57 1.61 -15.35
N LYS A 97 -11.49 0.84 -15.17
CA LYS A 97 -11.44 -0.30 -14.24
C LYS A 97 -10.42 0.00 -13.15
N TYR A 98 -10.86 -0.04 -11.90
CA TYR A 98 -10.09 0.42 -10.74
C TYR A 98 -9.68 -0.75 -9.84
N TYR A 99 -9.28 -1.86 -10.45
CA TYR A 99 -8.64 -2.97 -9.75
C TYR A 99 -7.28 -2.58 -9.20
N GLY A 100 -6.74 -3.42 -8.32
CA GLY A 100 -5.48 -3.17 -7.62
C GLY A 100 -4.34 -2.89 -8.57
N ARG A 101 -3.65 -1.75 -8.38
CA ARG A 101 -2.40 -1.42 -9.08
C ARG A 101 -1.36 -0.83 -8.14
N GLY A 102 -0.09 -1.11 -8.44
CA GLY A 102 1.07 -0.61 -7.72
C GLY A 102 1.28 -1.26 -6.35
N PRO A 103 2.21 -0.74 -5.54
CA PRO A 103 2.66 -1.38 -4.30
C PRO A 103 1.57 -1.57 -3.26
N ILE A 104 0.59 -0.66 -3.17
CA ILE A 104 -0.51 -0.76 -2.21
C ILE A 104 -1.78 -1.39 -2.80
N GLN A 105 -1.70 -1.92 -4.03
CA GLN A 105 -2.84 -2.41 -4.81
C GLN A 105 -4.02 -1.44 -4.77
N LEU A 106 -3.76 -0.16 -5.09
CA LEU A 106 -4.78 0.88 -5.03
C LEU A 106 -5.99 0.47 -5.86
N SER A 107 -7.14 0.41 -5.20
CA SER A 107 -8.40 -0.10 -5.75
C SER A 107 -9.54 0.87 -5.50
N TRP A 108 -10.60 0.79 -6.30
CA TRP A 108 -11.81 1.62 -6.29
C TRP A 108 -11.69 3.03 -6.90
N ASN A 109 -12.66 3.41 -7.71
CA ASN A 109 -12.73 4.71 -8.40
C ASN A 109 -12.58 5.92 -7.47
N TYR A 110 -13.16 5.88 -6.26
CA TYR A 110 -13.04 6.97 -5.29
C TYR A 110 -11.60 7.17 -4.80
N ASN A 111 -10.82 6.09 -4.67
CA ASN A 111 -9.42 6.17 -4.28
C ASN A 111 -8.55 6.73 -5.42
N TYR A 112 -8.77 6.27 -6.65
CA TYR A 112 -8.06 6.81 -7.83
C TYR A 112 -8.36 8.30 -8.02
N LEU A 113 -9.62 8.72 -7.86
CA LEU A 113 -10.02 10.12 -7.92
C LEU A 113 -9.33 10.97 -6.86
N ARG A 114 -9.36 10.51 -5.60
CA ARG A 114 -8.77 11.25 -4.48
C ARG A 114 -7.25 11.32 -4.60
N CYS A 115 -6.61 10.19 -4.91
CA CYS A 115 -5.16 10.11 -5.15
C CYS A 115 -4.72 11.05 -6.28
N GLY A 116 -5.43 11.04 -7.41
CA GLY A 116 -5.15 11.94 -8.53
C GLY A 116 -5.22 13.42 -8.12
N LYS A 117 -6.28 13.82 -7.41
CA LYS A 117 -6.44 15.19 -6.91
C LYS A 117 -5.32 15.59 -5.94
N ASP A 118 -5.03 14.75 -4.95
CA ASP A 118 -4.04 15.05 -3.91
C ASP A 118 -2.60 15.08 -4.46
N LEU A 119 -2.31 14.30 -5.51
CA LEU A 119 -1.02 14.31 -6.22
C LEU A 119 -0.91 15.42 -7.28
N GLY A 120 -1.93 16.25 -7.46
CA GLY A 120 -1.93 17.34 -8.45
C GLY A 120 -2.20 16.90 -9.89
N LEU A 121 -2.69 15.67 -10.11
CA LEU A 121 -3.09 15.13 -11.41
C LEU A 121 -4.58 15.39 -11.74
N GLY A 122 -5.36 15.95 -10.81
CA GLY A 122 -6.79 16.18 -11.01
C GLY A 122 -7.55 14.87 -11.23
N GLU A 123 -8.28 14.76 -12.35
CA GLU A 123 -9.00 13.54 -12.73
C GLU A 123 -8.18 12.62 -13.66
N ASP A 124 -6.95 12.97 -14.02
CA ASP A 124 -6.16 12.19 -14.99
C ASP A 124 -5.94 10.75 -14.53
N LEU A 125 -5.78 10.52 -13.22
CA LEU A 125 -5.63 9.19 -12.65
C LEU A 125 -6.94 8.40 -12.62
N LEU A 126 -8.08 9.09 -12.57
CA LEU A 126 -9.40 8.47 -12.70
C LEU A 126 -9.66 8.07 -14.16
N ASP A 127 -9.24 8.90 -15.11
CA ASP A 127 -9.41 8.69 -16.55
C ASP A 127 -8.39 7.68 -17.10
N ASN A 128 -7.18 7.63 -16.52
CA ASN A 128 -6.07 6.77 -16.93
C ASN A 128 -5.52 5.97 -15.75
N PRO A 129 -6.29 5.01 -15.18
CA PRO A 129 -5.87 4.27 -13.99
C PRO A 129 -4.61 3.39 -14.24
N ASP A 130 -4.32 3.02 -15.49
CA ASP A 130 -3.13 2.24 -15.86
C ASP A 130 -1.81 2.99 -15.68
N LEU A 131 -1.85 4.31 -15.41
CA LEU A 131 -0.65 5.06 -15.06
C LEU A 131 0.04 4.46 -13.81
N LEU A 132 -0.71 3.91 -12.84
CA LEU A 132 -0.12 3.24 -11.68
C LEU A 132 0.59 1.91 -12.01
N ALA A 133 0.39 1.37 -13.20
CA ALA A 133 1.02 0.14 -13.67
C ALA A 133 2.09 0.38 -14.77
N THR A 134 2.27 1.63 -15.21
CA THR A 134 3.16 1.98 -16.32
C THR A 134 4.18 3.06 -15.95
N ASP A 135 3.88 3.91 -14.97
CA ASP A 135 4.82 4.87 -14.38
C ASP A 135 5.24 4.39 -12.99
N PRO A 136 6.49 3.91 -12.80
CA PRO A 136 6.93 3.39 -11.51
C PRO A 136 7.05 4.48 -10.42
N VAL A 137 7.33 5.74 -10.78
CA VAL A 137 7.37 6.85 -9.82
C VAL A 137 5.95 7.12 -9.32
N LEU A 138 4.99 7.23 -10.23
CA LEU A 138 3.60 7.46 -9.84
C LEU A 138 3.02 6.27 -9.06
N SER A 139 3.40 5.04 -9.42
CA SER A 139 3.06 3.82 -8.69
C SER A 139 3.51 3.87 -7.23
N PHE A 140 4.76 4.25 -6.96
CA PHE A 140 5.22 4.47 -5.59
C PHE A 140 4.54 5.67 -4.92
N LYS A 141 4.31 6.78 -5.65
CA LYS A 141 3.62 7.95 -5.09
C LYS A 141 2.21 7.61 -4.61
N SER A 142 1.45 6.78 -5.34
CA SER A 142 0.11 6.38 -4.89
C SER A 142 0.15 5.54 -3.61
N ALA A 143 1.14 4.65 -3.48
CA ALA A 143 1.33 3.85 -2.28
C ALA A 143 1.72 4.69 -1.07
N ILE A 144 2.67 5.61 -1.23
CA ILE A 144 3.08 6.53 -0.14
C ILE A 144 1.94 7.51 0.17
N TRP A 145 1.22 8.01 -0.83
CA TRP A 145 0.02 8.81 -0.63
C TRP A 145 -0.98 8.08 0.27
N PHE A 146 -1.32 6.83 -0.03
CA PHE A 146 -2.24 6.06 0.78
C PHE A 146 -1.73 5.91 2.22
N TRP A 147 -0.45 5.58 2.38
CA TRP A 147 0.21 5.44 3.67
C TRP A 147 0.13 6.71 4.54
N MET A 148 0.31 7.88 3.91
CA MET A 148 0.36 9.18 4.56
C MET A 148 -1.02 9.83 4.74
N THR A 149 -2.07 9.32 4.11
CA THR A 149 -3.37 10.00 4.02
C THR A 149 -4.41 9.36 4.94
N ALA A 150 -4.88 10.10 5.94
CA ALA A 150 -6.01 9.68 6.74
C ALA A 150 -7.30 9.60 5.90
N GLN A 151 -8.09 8.56 6.14
CA GLN A 151 -9.40 8.35 5.52
C GLN A 151 -10.45 8.16 6.62
N PRO A 152 -10.97 9.26 7.21
CA PRO A 152 -11.86 9.17 8.36
C PRO A 152 -12.99 8.14 8.16
N PRO A 153 -13.24 7.27 9.15
CA PRO A 153 -12.69 7.31 10.51
C PRO A 153 -11.29 6.71 10.68
N LYS A 154 -10.66 6.15 9.63
CA LYS A 154 -9.32 5.56 9.69
C LYS A 154 -8.24 6.64 9.75
N PRO A 155 -7.25 6.55 10.66
CA PRO A 155 -6.07 7.42 10.63
C PRO A 155 -5.16 7.04 9.45
N SER A 156 -4.07 7.80 9.26
CA SER A 156 -3.01 7.39 8.33
C SER A 156 -2.19 6.23 8.91
N CYS A 157 -1.61 5.38 8.04
CA CYS A 157 -0.65 4.37 8.49
C CYS A 157 0.60 5.04 9.08
N HIS A 158 1.00 6.20 8.53
CA HIS A 158 2.07 7.04 9.04
C HIS A 158 1.93 7.33 10.53
N GLU A 159 0.85 8.02 10.93
CA GLU A 159 0.62 8.41 12.32
C GLU A 159 0.55 7.20 13.25
N VAL A 160 0.03 6.07 12.77
CA VAL A 160 -0.04 4.83 13.56
C VAL A 160 1.36 4.25 13.84
N ILE A 161 2.23 4.16 12.83
CA ILE A 161 3.51 3.45 12.99
C ILE A 161 4.56 4.26 13.75
N ILE A 162 4.44 5.60 13.73
CA ILE A 162 5.30 6.52 14.46
C ILE A 162 4.76 6.89 15.85
N ASP A 163 3.73 6.17 16.33
CA ASP A 163 3.13 6.33 17.65
C ASP A 163 2.50 7.74 17.89
N GLU A 164 2.07 8.43 16.83
CA GLU A 164 1.41 9.74 16.89
C GLU A 164 -0.12 9.65 16.97
N TRP A 165 -0.71 8.61 16.37
CA TRP A 165 -2.15 8.39 16.44
C TRP A 165 -2.57 7.92 17.85
N LYS A 166 -3.58 8.58 18.42
CA LYS A 166 -4.17 8.23 19.71
C LYS A 166 -5.54 7.59 19.50
N PRO A 167 -5.76 6.34 19.97
CA PRO A 167 -7.04 5.67 19.81
C PRO A 167 -8.14 6.40 20.58
N SER A 168 -9.32 6.51 19.97
CA SER A 168 -10.53 6.91 20.69
C SER A 168 -11.01 5.79 21.61
N ALA A 169 -11.96 6.08 22.51
CA ALA A 169 -12.60 5.05 23.32
C ALA A 169 -13.25 3.94 22.45
N ASN A 170 -13.80 4.31 21.29
CA ASN A 170 -14.37 3.35 20.34
C ASN A 170 -13.31 2.47 19.68
N ASP A 171 -12.10 2.99 19.46
CA ASP A 171 -10.98 2.22 18.93
C ASP A 171 -10.47 1.21 19.95
N VAL A 172 -10.27 1.66 21.19
CA VAL A 172 -9.89 0.78 22.30
C VAL A 172 -10.92 -0.35 22.48
N ASN A 173 -12.21 -0.02 22.51
CA ASN A 173 -13.28 -1.01 22.66
C ASN A 173 -13.35 -2.02 21.50
N ALA A 174 -12.90 -1.61 20.31
CA ALA A 174 -12.86 -2.46 19.13
C ALA A 174 -11.51 -3.16 18.92
N GLY A 175 -10.58 -3.08 19.88
CA GLY A 175 -9.25 -3.67 19.78
C GLY A 175 -8.32 -3.00 18.76
N ARG A 176 -8.66 -1.81 18.26
CA ARG A 176 -7.82 -1.02 17.35
C ARG A 176 -6.80 -0.23 18.17
N LEU A 177 -5.63 -0.84 18.38
CA LEU A 177 -4.51 -0.25 19.12
C LEU A 177 -3.37 0.14 18.18
N PRO A 178 -2.52 1.12 18.54
CA PRO A 178 -1.36 1.49 17.73
C PRO A 178 -0.44 0.30 17.44
N GLY A 179 0.04 0.21 16.20
CA GLY A 179 0.98 -0.81 15.76
C GLY A 179 0.66 -1.40 14.39
N TYR A 180 1.48 -2.38 13.98
CA TYR A 180 1.41 -2.97 12.64
C TYR A 180 0.05 -3.58 12.30
N GLY A 181 -0.61 -4.26 13.25
CA GLY A 181 -1.94 -4.85 13.04
C GLY A 181 -3.01 -3.81 12.67
N LEU A 182 -2.91 -2.58 13.18
CA LEU A 182 -3.82 -1.51 12.79
C LEU A 182 -3.54 -1.01 11.37
N THR A 183 -2.29 -1.01 10.92
CA THR A 183 -1.98 -0.68 9.51
C THR A 183 -2.61 -1.69 8.55
N THR A 184 -2.63 -2.99 8.89
CA THR A 184 -3.38 -4.02 8.13
C THR A 184 -4.88 -3.72 8.13
N ASN A 185 -5.45 -3.33 9.27
CA ASN A 185 -6.86 -2.96 9.35
C ASN A 185 -7.20 -1.73 8.49
N ILE A 186 -6.30 -0.74 8.44
CA ILE A 186 -6.46 0.45 7.60
C ILE A 186 -6.49 0.06 6.13
N ILE A 187 -5.54 -0.77 5.69
CA ILE A 187 -5.37 -1.19 4.29
C ILE A 187 -6.53 -2.09 3.86
N ASN A 188 -6.78 -3.20 4.55
CA ASN A 188 -7.78 -4.19 4.12
C ASN A 188 -8.58 -4.86 5.26
N GLY A 189 -8.83 -4.12 6.35
CA GLY A 189 -9.47 -4.66 7.56
C GLY A 189 -10.88 -5.21 7.39
N GLY A 190 -11.60 -4.85 6.31
CA GLY A 190 -12.93 -5.39 6.03
C GLY A 190 -12.93 -6.86 5.58
N ILE A 191 -11.76 -7.38 5.18
CA ILE A 191 -11.56 -8.77 4.74
C ILE A 191 -10.65 -9.51 5.73
N GLU A 192 -9.63 -8.84 6.27
CA GLU A 192 -8.53 -9.50 6.98
C GLU A 192 -8.60 -9.43 8.50
N CYS A 193 -9.44 -8.56 9.07
CA CYS A 193 -9.44 -8.28 10.51
C CYS A 193 -10.78 -8.65 11.17
N GLY A 194 -10.73 -9.07 12.45
CA GLY A 194 -11.94 -9.35 13.23
C GLY A 194 -12.61 -10.70 12.94
N HIS A 195 -11.96 -11.57 12.16
CA HIS A 195 -12.47 -12.87 11.72
C HIS A 195 -11.68 -14.06 12.29
N ALA A 196 -11.09 -13.92 13.47
CA ALA A 196 -10.38 -15.04 14.10
C ALA A 196 -11.31 -16.25 14.19
N TRP A 197 -10.96 -17.34 13.49
CA TRP A 197 -11.62 -18.62 13.66
C TRP A 197 -11.48 -19.01 15.13
N LEU A 198 -12.60 -19.07 15.84
CA LEU A 198 -12.67 -19.80 17.11
C LEU A 198 -12.33 -21.26 16.79
N GLN A 199 -11.06 -21.64 16.88
CA GLN A 199 -10.71 -23.04 17.07
C GLN A 199 -11.09 -23.37 18.52
N SER A 200 -12.33 -23.82 18.68
CA SER A 200 -12.78 -24.59 19.85
C SER A 200 -12.29 -26.03 19.74
#